data_AF-A0A198UFQ4-F1
#
_entry.id   AF-A0A198UFQ4-F1
#
_cell.length_a   1.000
_cell.length_b   1.000
_cell.length_c   1.000
_cell.angle_alpha   90.00
_cell.angle_beta   90.00
_cell.angle_gamma   90.00
#
_symmetry.space_group_name_H-M   'P 1'
#
loop_
_entity.id
_entity.type
_entity.pdbx_description
1 polymer ?
#
loop_
_entity_poly.entity_id
_entity_poly.type
_entity_poly.pdbx_seq_one_letter_code
_entity_poly.pdbx_strand_id
1 'polypeptide(L)'
;MRTSKPAKPTEPIRRALRLTWYAWILITLIVYPLTVSLTTGASVWAGVGVQLLALMPALIFTPWVYRGTSAYALMWASMVLLVYLGVGGVLALLRIYEQAPTAVGIIKIIEFLILLMINYQLFVLLKRLPAMHKQFNQTK
;
A
#
# COMPACT_ATOMS: atom_id res chain seq x y z
N MET A 1 -5.08 15.45 -38.36
CA MET A 1 -5.72 14.43 -37.50
C MET A 1 -4.83 14.20 -36.27
N ARG A 2 -5.31 14.53 -35.06
CA ARG A 2 -4.58 14.16 -33.82
C ARG A 2 -4.83 12.66 -33.59
N THR A 3 -3.82 11.83 -33.83
CA THR A 3 -3.86 10.40 -33.54
C THR A 3 -4.01 10.22 -32.02
N SER A 4 -5.21 9.87 -31.56
CA SER A 4 -5.43 9.49 -30.17
C SER A 4 -4.66 8.19 -29.93
N LYS A 5 -3.52 8.26 -29.22
CA LYS A 5 -2.81 7.06 -28.76
C LYS A 5 -3.83 6.13 -28.07
N PRO A 6 -3.86 4.83 -28.40
CA PRO A 6 -4.76 3.90 -27.73
C PRO A 6 -4.48 3.95 -26.23
N ALA A 7 -5.53 4.17 -25.43
CA ALA A 7 -5.43 4.20 -23.98
C ALA A 7 -4.90 2.85 -23.49
N LYS A 8 -3.78 2.85 -22.77
CA LYS A 8 -3.22 1.62 -22.20
C LYS A 8 -4.25 1.03 -21.21
N PRO A 9 -4.49 -0.29 -21.21
CA PRO A 9 -5.46 -0.89 -20.31
C PRO A 9 -5.06 -0.65 -18.85
N THR A 10 -5.94 0.02 -18.09
CA THR A 10 -5.74 0.39 -16.68
C THR A 10 -6.36 -0.63 -15.72
N GLU A 11 -7.37 -1.36 -16.16
CA GLU A 11 -8.11 -2.33 -15.36
C GLU A 11 -7.26 -3.47 -14.76
N PRO A 12 -6.30 -4.11 -15.48
CA PRO A 12 -5.51 -5.18 -14.87
C PRO A 12 -4.64 -4.68 -13.71
N ILE A 13 -4.10 -3.46 -13.81
CA ILE A 13 -3.29 -2.89 -12.72
C ILE A 13 -4.17 -2.47 -11.56
N ARG A 14 -5.36 -1.91 -11.84
CA ARG A 14 -6.32 -1.57 -10.77
C ARG A 14 -6.74 -2.81 -9.99
N ARG A 15 -6.99 -3.94 -10.68
CA ARG A 15 -7.28 -5.21 -10.01
C ARG A 15 -6.09 -5.70 -9.19
N ALA A 16 -4.89 -5.67 -9.76
CA ALA A 16 -3.68 -6.07 -9.04
C ALA A 16 -3.43 -5.20 -7.80
N LEU A 17 -3.62 -3.88 -7.90
CA LEU A 17 -3.51 -2.93 -6.80
C LEU A 17 -4.52 -3.21 -5.68
N ARG A 18 -5.78 -3.52 -6.03
CA ARG A 18 -6.78 -3.89 -5.02
C ARG A 18 -6.37 -5.15 -4.26
N LEU A 19 -5.88 -6.17 -4.97
CA LEU A 19 -5.45 -7.42 -4.35
C LEU A 19 -4.25 -7.21 -3.42
N THR A 20 -3.21 -6.51 -3.88
CA THR A 20 -2.03 -6.22 -3.06
C THR A 20 -2.35 -5.33 -1.86
N TRP A 21 -3.25 -4.36 -2.04
CA TRP A 21 -3.74 -3.50 -0.95
C TRP A 21 -4.42 -4.29 0.16
N TYR A 22 -5.36 -5.19 -0.19
CA TYR A 22 -6.01 -6.03 0.83
C TYR A 22 -5.07 -7.05 1.44
N ALA A 23 -4.15 -7.62 0.66
CA ALA A 23 -3.12 -8.51 1.18
C ALA A 23 -2.23 -7.81 2.22
N TRP A 24 -1.83 -6.56 1.94
CA TRP A 24 -1.08 -5.74 2.89
C TRP A 24 -1.86 -5.52 4.18
N ILE A 25 -3.10 -5.04 4.10
CA ILE A 25 -3.94 -4.81 5.29
C ILE A 25 -4.10 -6.10 6.11
N LEU A 26 -4.36 -7.23 5.47
CA LEU A 26 -4.51 -8.52 6.16
C LEU A 26 -3.22 -8.96 6.84
N ILE A 27 -2.07 -8.78 6.17
CA ILE A 27 -0.77 -9.11 6.75
C ILE A 27 -0.47 -8.22 7.96
N THR A 28 -0.63 -6.91 7.82
CA THR A 28 -0.35 -5.94 8.87
C THR A 28 -1.28 -6.12 10.07
N LEU A 29 -2.57 -6.34 9.83
CA LEU A 29 -3.57 -6.35 10.89
C LEU A 29 -3.73 -7.70 11.59
N ILE A 30 -3.54 -8.81 10.88
CA ILE A 30 -3.81 -10.15 11.40
C ILE A 30 -2.52 -10.95 11.50
N VAL A 31 -1.84 -11.15 10.37
CA VAL A 31 -0.69 -12.07 10.29
C VAL A 31 0.46 -11.60 11.19
N TYR A 32 0.75 -10.30 11.19
CA TYR A 32 1.83 -9.75 11.99
C TYR A 32 1.57 -9.84 13.51
N PRO A 33 0.45 -9.33 14.06
CA PRO A 33 0.13 -9.49 15.49
C PRO A 33 0.05 -10.95 15.94
N LEU A 34 -0.51 -11.82 15.10
CA LEU A 34 -0.59 -13.25 15.39
C LEU A 34 0.81 -13.88 15.48
N THR A 35 1.69 -13.56 14.53
CA THR A 35 3.06 -14.08 14.54
C THR A 35 3.85 -13.59 15.75
N VAL A 36 3.72 -12.30 16.08
CA VAL A 36 4.36 -11.76 17.28
C VAL A 36 3.84 -12.49 18.52
N SER A 37 2.53 -12.63 18.67
CA SER A 37 1.93 -13.33 19.82
C SER A 37 2.39 -14.78 19.95
N LEU A 38 2.38 -15.54 18.84
CA LEU A 38 2.80 -16.94 18.84
C LEU A 38 4.29 -17.14 19.13
N THR A 39 5.13 -16.13 18.85
CA THR A 39 6.59 -16.23 19.01
C THR A 39 7.11 -15.59 20.28
N THR A 40 6.38 -14.66 20.90
CA THR A 40 6.83 -13.92 22.10
C THR A 40 5.87 -14.02 23.28
N GLY A 41 4.68 -14.61 23.11
CA GLY A 41 3.64 -14.64 24.14
C GLY A 41 2.92 -13.30 24.33
N ALA A 42 3.21 -12.29 23.51
CA ALA A 42 2.56 -10.98 23.59
C ALA A 42 1.05 -11.05 23.28
N SER A 43 0.27 -10.09 23.79
CA SER A 43 -1.17 -10.01 23.50
C SER A 43 -1.45 -9.71 22.04
N VAL A 44 -2.19 -10.60 21.36
CA VAL A 44 -2.68 -10.39 19.99
C VAL A 44 -3.49 -9.10 19.92
N TRP A 45 -4.41 -8.88 20.87
CA TRP A 45 -5.34 -7.75 20.85
C TRP A 45 -4.63 -6.40 20.98
N ALA A 46 -3.59 -6.33 21.82
CA ALA A 46 -2.76 -5.14 21.91
C ALA A 46 -2.02 -4.88 20.58
N GLY A 47 -1.50 -5.93 19.96
CA GLY A 47 -0.87 -5.86 18.64
C GLY A 47 -1.84 -5.35 17.57
N VAL A 48 -3.04 -5.92 17.48
CA VAL A 48 -4.09 -5.51 16.53
C VAL A 48 -4.48 -4.05 16.76
N GLY A 49 -4.63 -3.62 18.01
CA GLY A 49 -4.96 -2.22 18.34
C GLY A 49 -3.91 -1.23 17.83
N VAL A 50 -2.63 -1.52 18.06
CA VAL A 50 -1.52 -0.69 17.55
C VAL A 50 -1.50 -0.67 16.01
N GLN A 51 -1.71 -1.82 15.37
CA GLN A 51 -1.74 -1.90 13.90
C GLN A 51 -2.93 -1.17 13.29
N LEU A 52 -4.11 -1.19 13.93
CA LEU A 52 -5.27 -0.40 13.50
C LEU A 52 -4.98 1.10 13.52
N LEU A 53 -4.40 1.59 14.62
CA LEU A 53 -4.00 2.99 14.73
C LEU A 53 -2.96 3.36 13.66
N ALA A 54 -1.98 2.49 13.44
CA ALA A 54 -0.97 2.68 12.41
C ALA A 54 -1.56 2.68 10.99
N LEU A 55 -2.59 1.87 10.72
CA LEU A 55 -3.22 1.76 9.40
C LEU A 55 -4.24 2.87 9.11
N MET A 56 -4.68 3.66 10.10
CA MET A 56 -5.74 4.66 9.90
C MET A 56 -5.51 5.58 8.70
N PRO A 57 -4.32 6.22 8.52
CA PRO A 57 -4.07 7.02 7.32
C PRO A 57 -4.33 6.25 6.03
N ALA A 58 -3.83 5.03 5.90
CA ALA A 58 -4.08 4.20 4.73
C ALA A 58 -5.55 3.82 4.56
N LEU A 59 -6.26 3.47 5.63
CA LEU A 59 -7.67 3.09 5.56
C LEU A 59 -8.53 4.21 4.98
N ILE A 60 -8.22 5.47 5.31
CA ILE A 60 -8.87 6.66 4.73
C ILE A 60 -8.69 6.69 3.19
N PHE A 61 -7.56 6.23 2.66
CA PHE A 61 -7.31 6.19 1.22
C PHE A 61 -7.93 5.01 0.45
N THR A 62 -8.41 3.99 1.15
CA THR A 62 -9.03 2.79 0.57
C THR A 62 -10.09 3.05 -0.50
N PRO A 63 -11.10 3.94 -0.30
CA PRO A 63 -12.11 4.18 -1.33
C PRO A 63 -11.53 4.76 -2.63
N TRP A 64 -10.48 5.59 -2.55
CA TRP A 64 -9.84 6.15 -3.74
C TRP A 64 -8.95 5.13 -4.44
N VAL A 65 -8.24 4.29 -3.68
CA VAL A 65 -7.47 3.15 -4.23
C VAL A 65 -8.40 2.16 -4.93
N TYR A 66 -9.57 1.87 -4.36
CA TYR A 66 -10.57 0.99 -4.95
C TYR A 66 -11.13 1.54 -6.27
N ARG A 67 -11.48 2.83 -6.29
CA ARG A 67 -12.00 3.50 -7.50
C ARG A 67 -10.92 3.63 -8.57
N GLY A 68 -9.69 3.98 -8.21
CA GLY A 68 -8.55 4.01 -9.14
C GLY A 68 -8.71 4.99 -10.31
N THR A 69 -9.57 6.00 -10.19
CA THR A 69 -9.93 6.94 -11.28
C THR A 69 -9.37 8.34 -11.09
N SER A 70 -9.11 8.76 -9.84
CA SER A 70 -8.63 10.11 -9.55
C SER A 70 -7.10 10.14 -9.46
N ALA A 71 -6.44 10.76 -10.44
CA ALA A 71 -4.98 10.91 -10.44
C ALA A 71 -4.49 11.68 -9.20
N TYR A 72 -5.21 12.71 -8.75
CA TYR A 72 -4.86 13.47 -7.55
C TYR A 72 -4.91 12.61 -6.29
N ALA A 73 -5.99 11.85 -6.10
CA ALA A 73 -6.13 11.00 -4.93
C ALA A 73 -5.10 9.86 -4.90
N LEU A 74 -4.77 9.28 -6.08
CA LEU A 74 -3.75 8.24 -6.19
C LEU A 74 -2.34 8.79 -5.93
N MET A 75 -2.06 10.06 -6.26
CA MET A 75 -0.80 10.71 -5.96
C MET A 75 -0.61 10.87 -4.45
N TRP A 76 -1.63 11.34 -3.75
CA TRP A 76 -1.60 11.43 -2.29
C TRP A 76 -1.51 10.07 -1.62
N ALA A 77 -2.26 9.08 -2.11
CA ALA A 77 -2.15 7.71 -1.62
C ALA A 77 -0.71 7.18 -1.77
N SER A 78 -0.05 7.44 -2.91
CA SER A 78 1.35 7.08 -3.13
C SER A 78 2.28 7.76 -2.13
N MET A 79 2.13 9.07 -1.91
CA MET A 79 2.96 9.79 -0.92
C MET A 79 2.82 9.20 0.49
N VAL A 80 1.59 8.90 0.92
CA VAL A 80 1.35 8.26 2.21
C VAL A 80 1.97 6.87 2.26
N LEU A 81 1.81 6.07 1.21
CA LEU A 81 2.36 4.72 1.14
C LEU A 81 3.89 4.69 1.06
N LEU A 82 4.54 5.75 0.57
CA LEU A 82 6.00 5.92 0.67
C LEU A 82 6.45 6.13 2.11
N VAL A 83 5.67 6.86 2.93
CA VAL A 83 5.94 7.00 4.36
C VAL A 83 5.82 5.64 5.05
N TYR A 84 4.76 4.87 4.77
CA TYR A 84 4.63 3.49 5.25
C TYR A 84 5.80 2.61 4.82
N LEU A 85 6.25 2.72 3.57
CA LEU A 85 7.40 1.98 3.05
C LEU A 85 8.68 2.31 3.82
N GLY A 86 8.94 3.60 4.09
CA GLY A 86 10.09 4.03 4.88
C GLY A 86 10.06 3.49 6.31
N VAL A 87 8.92 3.63 6.99
CA VAL A 87 8.72 3.08 8.35
C VAL A 87 8.84 1.56 8.36
N GLY A 88 8.23 0.87 7.39
CA GLY A 88 8.29 -0.58 7.26
C GLY A 88 9.72 -1.09 7.04
N GLY A 89 10.51 -0.38 6.22
CA GLY A 89 11.92 -0.70 6.00
C GLY A 89 12.76 -0.54 7.26
N VAL A 90 12.60 0.57 7.99
CA VAL A 90 13.28 0.79 9.28
C VAL A 90 12.89 -0.28 10.29
N LEU A 91 11.60 -0.62 10.39
CA LEU A 91 11.13 -1.66 11.32
C LEU A 91 11.66 -3.05 10.94
N ALA A 92 11.76 -3.38 9.65
CA ALA A 92 12.34 -4.65 9.22
C ALA A 92 13.80 -4.77 9.66
N LEU A 93 14.60 -3.71 9.44
CA LEU A 93 15.99 -3.67 9.89
C LEU A 93 16.10 -3.71 11.41
N LEU A 94 15.23 -2.98 12.13
CA LEU A 94 15.22 -2.97 13.58
C LEU A 94 14.94 -4.36 14.15
N ARG A 95 13.99 -5.12 13.58
CA ARG A 95 13.72 -6.50 14.03
C ARG A 95 14.89 -7.45 13.81
N ILE A 96 15.66 -7.24 12.75
CA ILE A 96 16.90 -8.00 12.50
C ILE A 96 17.95 -7.63 13.55
N TYR A 97 18.13 -6.33 13.81
CA TYR A 97 19.09 -5.82 14.78
C TYR A 97 18.79 -6.28 16.21
N GLU A 98 17.52 -6.23 16.63
CA GLU A 98 17.04 -6.67 17.94
C GLU A 98 17.05 -8.20 18.12
N GLN A 99 17.44 -8.96 17.10
CA GLN A 99 17.37 -10.44 17.08
C GLN A 99 15.96 -10.94 17.44
N ALA A 100 14.93 -10.25 16.95
CA ALA A 100 13.56 -10.70 17.11
C ALA A 100 13.37 -12.09 16.47
N PRO A 101 12.35 -12.87 16.88
CA PRO A 101 12.08 -14.18 16.30
C PRO A 101 12.06 -14.10 14.77
N THR A 102 12.75 -15.03 14.10
CA THR A 102 13.01 -14.97 12.66
C THR A 102 11.74 -14.80 11.83
N ALA A 103 10.64 -15.42 12.24
CA ALA A 103 9.33 -15.27 11.61
C ALA A 103 8.81 -13.82 11.60
N VAL A 104 9.03 -13.07 12.69
CA VAL A 104 8.64 -11.65 12.81
C VAL A 104 9.46 -10.79 11.84
N GLY A 105 10.76 -11.06 11.72
CA GLY A 105 11.64 -10.39 10.76
C GLY A 105 11.21 -10.65 9.31
N ILE A 106 10.96 -11.92 8.96
CA ILE A 106 10.50 -12.31 7.62
C ILE A 106 9.21 -11.60 7.24
N ILE A 107 8.23 -11.53 8.14
CA ILE A 107 6.95 -10.87 7.86
C ILE A 107 7.13 -9.38 7.62
N LYS A 108 8.04 -8.71 8.33
CA LYS A 108 8.35 -7.30 8.07
C LYS A 108 9.04 -7.07 6.74
N ILE A 109 9.90 -7.99 6.30
CA ILE A 109 10.48 -7.96 4.95
C ILE A 109 9.39 -8.14 3.89
N ILE A 110 8.49 -9.11 4.08
CA ILE A 110 7.35 -9.33 3.16
C ILE A 110 6.47 -8.08 3.10
N GLU A 111 6.13 -7.49 4.25
CA GLU A 111 5.34 -6.26 4.32
C GLU A 111 6.01 -5.11 3.56
N PHE A 112 7.32 -4.92 3.73
CA PHE A 112 8.10 -3.94 2.98
C PHE A 112 8.03 -4.16 1.46
N LEU A 113 8.18 -5.41 1.00
CA LEU A 113 8.10 -5.73 -0.42
C LEU A 113 6.69 -5.50 -0.99
N ILE A 114 5.64 -5.78 -0.21
CA ILE A 114 4.26 -5.51 -0.62
C ILE A 114 4.00 -4.00 -0.72
N LEU A 115 4.47 -3.22 0.26
CA LEU A 115 4.39 -1.75 0.21
C LEU A 115 5.12 -1.18 -1.01
N LEU A 116 6.27 -1.74 -1.37
CA LEU A 116 7.01 -1.36 -2.57
C LEU A 116 6.20 -1.68 -3.84
N MET A 117 5.58 -2.86 -3.89
CA MET A 117 4.73 -3.30 -5.00
C MET A 117 3.47 -2.42 -5.16
N ILE A 118 2.82 -2.05 -4.05
CA ILE A 118 1.68 -1.11 -4.04
C ILE A 118 2.09 0.23 -4.63
N ASN A 119 3.21 0.81 -4.16
CA ASN A 119 3.74 2.06 -4.69
C ASN A 119 4.06 1.95 -6.18
N TYR A 120 4.72 0.87 -6.61
CA TYR A 120 4.99 0.62 -8.02
C TYR A 120 3.71 0.61 -8.86
N GLN A 121 2.68 -0.12 -8.43
CA GLN A 121 1.38 -0.18 -9.11
C GLN A 121 0.69 1.20 -9.16
N LEU A 122 0.73 1.98 -8.07
CA LEU A 122 0.21 3.35 -8.01
C LEU A 122 0.92 4.25 -9.03
N PHE A 123 2.26 4.22 -9.10
CA PHE A 123 3.02 4.98 -10.08
C PHE A 123 2.69 4.57 -11.52
N VAL A 124 2.53 3.27 -11.79
CA VAL A 124 2.16 2.79 -13.13
C VAL A 124 0.74 3.26 -13.49
N LEU A 125 -0.22 3.26 -12.55
CA LEU A 125 -1.57 3.80 -12.78
C LEU A 125 -1.53 5.30 -13.05
N LEU A 126 -0.80 6.07 -12.25
CA LEU A 126 -0.64 7.51 -12.42
C LEU A 126 -0.09 7.87 -13.81
N LYS A 127 0.89 7.09 -14.31
CA LYS A 127 1.43 7.26 -15.67
C LYS A 127 0.44 6.91 -16.79
N ARG A 128 -0.61 6.15 -16.50
CA ARG A 128 -1.63 5.70 -17.49
C ARG A 128 -2.91 6.54 -17.47
N LEU A 129 -3.17 7.29 -16.39
CA LEU A 129 -4.33 8.16 -16.31
C LEU A 129 -4.14 9.42 -17.19
N PRO A 130 -5.22 9.94 -17.80
CA PRO A 130 -5.14 11.16 -18.59
C PRO A 130 -4.62 12.32 -17.73
N ALA A 131 -3.66 13.06 -18.27
CA ALA A 131 -3.04 14.16 -17.54
C ALA A 131 -4.08 15.25 -17.21
N MET A 132 -4.05 15.75 -15.98
CA MET A 132 -5.10 16.59 -15.38
C MET A 132 -5.44 17.85 -16.20
N HIS A 133 -4.50 18.38 -16.98
CA HIS A 133 -4.71 19.54 -17.84
C HIS A 133 -5.65 19.29 -19.03
N LYS A 134 -5.94 18.03 -19.38
CA LYS A 134 -6.84 17.70 -20.49
C LYS A 134 -8.30 17.53 -20.10
N GLN A 135 -8.60 17.24 -18.83
CA GLN A 135 -9.99 17.09 -18.37
C GLN A 135 -10.71 18.44 -18.29
N PHE A 136 -10.01 19.52 -17.92
CA PHE A 136 -10.58 20.86 -17.83
C PHE A 136 -10.96 21.48 -19.19
N ASN A 137 -10.28 21.06 -20.27
CA ASN A 137 -10.53 21.56 -21.63
C ASN A 137 -11.62 20.80 -22.40
N GLN A 138 -12.25 19.77 -21.81
CA GLN A 138 -13.38 19.07 -22.44
C GLN A 138 -14.74 19.44 -21.86
N THR A 139 -14.77 20.34 -20.87
CA THR A 139 -16.00 20.83 -20.21
C THR A 139 -16.31 22.30 -20.53
N LYS A 140 -15.55 22.90 -21.46
CA LYS A 140 -15.88 24.16 -22.14
C LYS A 140 -16.15 23.87 -23.60
#